data_AF-A0A1F4WH92-F1
#
_entry.id   AF-A0A1F4WH92-F1
#
_cell.length_a   1.000
_cell.length_b   1.000
_cell.length_c   1.000
_cell.angle_alpha   90.00
_cell.angle_beta   90.00
_cell.angle_gamma   90.00
#
_symmetry.space_group_name_H-M   'P 1'
#
loop_
_entity.id
_entity.type
_entity.pdbx_description
1 polymer ?
#
loop_
_entity_poly.entity_id
_entity_poly.type
_entity_poly.pdbx_seq_one_letter_code
_entity_poly.pdbx_strand_id
1 'polypeptide(L)'
;MISLYETTEYTGFAKDTEAARPKKGKAALLAAVFLIPALLALSAFVLSSYYTDFANKCFIKIRSEVHNGNADEIKNILSAIRFKDSASYREICENVSAVHETYCVQSEANTSKVNFLKDVGCYLNGSGYVFLRPLRSDDKVGFEDRVAFMIRLAKSGFN
;
A
#
# COMPACT_ATOMS: atom_id res chain seq x y z
N MET A 1 -65.43 56.67 -45.02
CA MET A 1 -65.26 56.19 -43.63
C MET A 1 -63.77 56.26 -43.34
N ILE A 2 -63.28 57.37 -42.80
CA ILE A 2 -63.06 57.65 -41.37
C ILE A 2 -62.15 56.60 -40.70
N SER A 3 -60.94 57.08 -40.43
CA SER A 3 -59.90 56.59 -39.52
C SER A 3 -60.41 56.38 -38.09
N LEU A 4 -59.85 55.41 -37.34
CA LEU A 4 -59.23 55.59 -36.02
C LEU A 4 -59.07 54.25 -35.25
N TYR A 5 -58.02 54.21 -34.42
CA TYR A 5 -57.71 53.33 -33.27
C TYR A 5 -56.94 52.03 -33.55
N GLU A 6 -55.98 51.60 -32.74
CA GLU A 6 -55.04 52.23 -31.80
C GLU A 6 -54.03 51.13 -31.41
N THR A 7 -52.80 51.51 -31.15
CA THR A 7 -51.72 50.68 -30.60
C THR A 7 -52.09 50.13 -29.22
N THR A 8 -51.89 48.83 -28.98
CA THR A 8 -51.47 48.37 -27.65
C THR A 8 -50.41 47.27 -27.78
N GLU A 9 -49.19 47.67 -27.44
CA GLU A 9 -48.08 46.80 -27.10
C GLU A 9 -48.52 45.88 -25.94
N TYR A 10 -48.50 44.57 -26.16
CA TYR A 10 -48.48 43.61 -25.07
C TYR A 10 -47.03 43.23 -24.78
N THR A 11 -46.41 44.00 -23.89
CA THR A 11 -45.16 43.66 -23.19
C THR A 11 -45.48 42.60 -22.13
N GLY A 12 -45.70 41.37 -22.59
CA GLY A 12 -45.99 40.21 -21.75
C GLY A 12 -44.71 39.54 -21.24
N PHE A 13 -44.19 40.06 -20.13
CA PHE A 13 -43.33 39.37 -19.15
C PHE A 13 -42.06 38.69 -19.66
N ALA A 14 -40.96 39.42 -19.41
CA ALA A 14 -39.68 38.83 -19.05
C ALA A 14 -39.86 37.62 -18.12
N LYS A 15 -39.43 36.46 -18.59
CA LYS A 15 -38.88 35.43 -17.72
C LYS A 15 -37.58 34.97 -18.35
N ASP A 16 -36.55 35.75 -18.06
CA ASP A 16 -35.18 35.31 -18.01
C ASP A 16 -35.12 34.05 -17.14
N THR A 17 -35.33 32.90 -17.78
CA THR A 17 -34.74 31.66 -17.32
C THR A 17 -33.45 31.51 -18.11
N GLU A 18 -32.53 32.46 -17.87
CA GLU A 18 -31.11 32.13 -17.88
C GLU A 18 -30.94 31.06 -16.82
N ALA A 19 -31.12 29.81 -17.25
CA ALA A 19 -30.66 28.64 -16.54
C ALA A 19 -29.21 28.92 -16.21
N ALA A 20 -28.95 29.20 -14.93
CA ALA A 20 -27.65 29.51 -14.40
C ALA A 20 -26.68 28.45 -14.90
N ARG A 21 -25.92 28.75 -15.96
CA ARG A 21 -24.80 27.92 -16.38
C ARG A 21 -23.86 27.97 -15.17
N PRO A 22 -23.69 26.88 -14.40
CA PRO A 22 -22.74 26.91 -13.31
C PRO A 22 -21.40 27.25 -13.96
N LYS A 23 -20.77 28.35 -13.52
CA LYS A 23 -19.45 28.79 -13.97
C LYS A 23 -18.53 27.57 -13.90
N LYS A 24 -18.26 26.91 -15.03
CA LYS A 24 -17.57 25.60 -15.13
C LYS A 24 -16.26 25.58 -14.35
N GLY A 25 -15.61 26.75 -14.20
CA GLY A 25 -14.41 26.93 -13.38
C GLY A 25 -14.61 26.66 -11.88
N LYS A 26 -15.74 27.04 -11.26
CA LYS A 26 -15.94 26.87 -9.80
C LYS A 26 -16.23 25.42 -9.40
N ALA A 27 -17.00 24.69 -10.22
CA ALA A 27 -17.28 23.27 -9.99
C ALA A 27 -16.03 22.40 -10.20
N ALA A 28 -15.23 22.70 -11.24
CA ALA A 28 -13.95 22.03 -11.46
C ALA A 28 -12.94 22.33 -10.33
N LEU A 29 -12.90 23.58 -9.84
CA LEU A 29 -12.03 23.97 -8.72
C LEU A 29 -12.42 23.22 -7.43
N LEU A 30 -13.72 23.16 -7.11
CA LEU A 30 -14.23 22.42 -5.95
C LEU A 30 -13.97 20.92 -6.06
N ALA A 31 -14.19 20.32 -7.23
CA ALA A 31 -13.87 18.90 -7.46
C ALA A 31 -12.37 18.62 -7.27
N ALA A 32 -11.48 19.51 -7.76
CA ALA A 32 -10.04 19.37 -7.56
C ALA A 32 -9.61 19.46 -6.09
N VAL A 33 -10.27 20.32 -5.29
CA VAL A 33 -10.00 20.47 -3.85
C VAL A 33 -10.29 19.18 -3.06
N PHE A 34 -11.23 18.33 -3.52
CA PHE A 34 -11.50 17.05 -2.86
C PHE A 34 -10.78 15.87 -3.52
N LEU A 35 -10.64 15.86 -4.85
CA LEU A 35 -10.01 14.76 -5.59
C LEU A 35 -8.51 14.68 -5.35
N ILE A 36 -7.79 15.81 -5.32
CA ILE A 36 -6.34 15.79 -5.15
C ILE A 36 -5.94 15.25 -3.76
N PRO A 37 -6.53 15.72 -2.64
CA PRO A 37 -6.23 15.14 -1.33
C PRO A 37 -6.65 13.68 -1.22
N ALA A 38 -7.78 13.30 -1.82
CA ALA A 38 -8.23 11.90 -1.83
C ALA A 38 -7.22 10.99 -2.57
N LEU A 39 -6.70 11.44 -3.72
CA LEU A 39 -5.66 10.72 -4.47
C LEU A 39 -4.34 10.65 -3.70
N LEU A 40 -3.94 11.73 -3.02
CA LEU A 40 -2.75 11.75 -2.16
C LEU A 40 -2.89 10.85 -0.93
N ALA A 41 -4.07 10.84 -0.29
CA ALA A 41 -4.35 9.96 0.83
C ALA A 41 -4.34 8.48 0.38
N LEU A 42 -4.93 8.18 -0.78
CA LEU A 42 -4.92 6.84 -1.35
C LEU A 42 -3.50 6.39 -1.71
N SER A 43 -2.69 7.26 -2.32
CA SER A 43 -1.31 6.93 -2.66
C SER A 43 -0.45 6.72 -1.41
N ALA A 44 -0.59 7.57 -0.39
CA ALA A 44 0.08 7.40 0.89
C ALA A 44 -0.33 6.08 1.59
N PHE A 45 -1.62 5.73 1.54
CA PHE A 45 -2.12 4.47 2.07
C PHE A 45 -1.51 3.27 1.36
N VAL A 46 -1.47 3.26 0.02
CA VAL A 46 -0.83 2.18 -0.75
C VAL A 46 0.66 2.09 -0.39
N LEU A 47 1.39 3.20 -0.40
CA LEU A 47 2.83 3.24 -0.12
C LEU A 47 3.17 2.81 1.32
N SER A 48 2.29 3.03 2.29
CA SER A 48 2.51 2.62 3.68
C SER A 48 2.75 1.11 3.84
N SER A 49 2.18 0.31 2.93
CA SER A 49 2.30 -1.15 2.88
C SER A 49 3.54 -1.65 2.13
N TYR A 50 4.43 -0.76 1.71
CA TYR A 50 5.66 -1.12 1.01
C TYR A 50 6.88 -0.61 1.77
N TYR A 51 7.97 -1.35 1.65
CA TYR A 51 9.31 -0.83 1.81
C TYR A 51 9.81 -0.41 0.42
N THR A 52 10.14 0.87 0.29
CA THR A 52 10.57 1.47 -0.97
C THR A 52 11.95 2.07 -0.83
N ASP A 53 12.90 1.59 -1.62
CA ASP A 53 14.21 2.22 -1.81
C ASP A 53 14.46 2.45 -3.31
N PHE A 54 14.17 3.66 -3.75
CA PHE A 54 14.29 4.04 -5.16
C PHE A 54 15.73 4.00 -5.67
N ALA A 55 16.71 4.27 -4.80
CA ALA A 55 18.12 4.28 -5.20
C ALA A 55 18.61 2.88 -5.58
N ASN A 56 18.11 1.87 -4.87
CA ASN A 56 18.46 0.46 -5.08
C ASN A 56 17.38 -0.33 -5.85
N LYS A 57 16.35 0.34 -6.39
CA LYS A 57 15.19 -0.26 -7.07
C LYS A 57 14.51 -1.37 -6.24
N CYS A 58 14.51 -1.22 -4.92
CA CYS A 58 13.95 -2.21 -4.00
C CYS A 58 12.49 -1.88 -3.68
N PHE A 59 11.58 -2.79 -4.02
CA PHE A 59 10.15 -2.63 -3.79
C PHE A 59 9.58 -3.91 -3.17
N ILE A 60 9.51 -3.92 -1.84
CA ILE A 60 9.07 -5.10 -1.09
C ILE A 60 7.74 -4.78 -0.43
N LYS A 61 6.71 -5.58 -0.73
CA LYS A 61 5.42 -5.45 -0.07
C LYS A 61 5.51 -5.97 1.36
N ILE A 62 5.06 -5.19 2.34
CA ILE A 62 4.99 -5.59 3.73
C ILE A 62 3.54 -5.92 4.07
N ARG A 63 3.31 -7.14 4.55
CA ARG A 63 2.01 -7.55 5.08
C ARG A 63 2.14 -7.84 6.56
N SER A 64 1.60 -6.95 7.38
CA SER A 64 1.47 -7.15 8.82
C SER A 64 0.02 -7.49 9.16
N GLU A 65 -0.19 -8.38 10.12
CA GLU A 65 -1.51 -8.60 10.70
C GLU A 65 -1.94 -7.36 11.50
N VAL A 66 -3.15 -6.85 11.24
CA VAL A 66 -3.71 -5.57 11.75
C VAL A 66 -3.68 -5.44 13.28
N HIS A 67 -3.52 -6.53 14.03
CA HIS A 67 -3.54 -6.52 15.49
C HIS A 67 -2.21 -6.91 16.15
N ASN A 68 -1.29 -7.56 15.42
CA ASN A 68 -0.10 -8.15 16.04
C ASN A 68 1.20 -7.95 15.26
N GLY A 69 1.16 -7.43 14.03
CA GLY A 69 2.37 -7.18 13.26
C GLY A 69 2.81 -5.72 13.36
N ASN A 70 4.11 -5.52 13.28
CA ASN A 70 4.81 -4.25 13.21
C ASN A 70 5.47 -4.09 11.84
N ALA A 71 4.75 -3.51 10.88
CA ALA A 71 5.26 -3.26 9.54
C ALA A 71 6.53 -2.38 9.56
N ASP A 72 6.64 -1.46 10.52
CA ASP A 72 7.82 -0.60 10.66
C ASP A 72 9.04 -1.39 11.14
N GLU A 73 8.84 -2.48 11.88
CA GLU A 73 9.92 -3.36 12.26
C GLU A 73 10.52 -4.08 11.05
N ILE A 74 9.69 -4.59 10.12
CA ILE A 74 10.19 -5.17 8.87
C ILE A 74 10.98 -4.13 8.07
N LYS A 75 10.50 -2.88 8.00
CA LYS A 75 11.25 -1.79 7.36
C LYS A 75 12.60 -1.56 8.04
N ASN A 76 12.64 -1.61 9.36
CA ASN A 76 13.87 -1.47 10.14
C ASN A 76 14.83 -2.64 9.91
N ILE A 77 14.33 -3.89 9.79
CA ILE A 77 15.13 -5.06 9.44
C ILE A 77 15.78 -4.86 8.06
N LEU A 78 14.99 -4.51 7.04
CA LEU A 78 15.49 -4.27 5.68
C LEU A 78 16.52 -3.12 5.64
N SER A 79 16.26 -2.04 6.38
CA SER A 79 17.19 -0.94 6.55
C SER A 79 18.50 -1.38 7.24
N ALA A 80 18.42 -2.17 8.31
CA ALA A 80 19.59 -2.69 9.01
C ALA A 80 20.45 -3.58 8.10
N ILE A 81 19.83 -4.45 7.29
CA ILE A 81 20.54 -5.30 6.33
C ILE A 81 21.24 -4.45 5.28
N ARG A 82 20.61 -3.39 4.77
CA ARG A 82 21.22 -2.45 3.80
C ARG A 82 22.56 -1.90 4.29
N PHE A 83 22.66 -1.54 5.57
CA PHE A 83 23.89 -1.00 6.15
C PHE A 83 24.89 -2.08 6.57
N LYS A 84 24.42 -3.25 7.01
CA LYS A 84 25.25 -4.34 7.56
C LYS A 84 25.86 -5.24 6.47
N ASP A 85 25.08 -5.58 5.44
CA ASP A 85 25.46 -6.50 4.37
C ASP A 85 24.75 -6.11 3.07
N SER A 86 25.35 -5.16 2.34
CA SER A 86 24.76 -4.59 1.12
C SER A 86 24.62 -5.61 -0.01
N ALA A 87 25.46 -6.65 -0.05
CA ALA A 87 25.34 -7.74 -1.01
C ALA A 87 24.08 -8.56 -0.74
N SER A 88 23.87 -8.98 0.51
CA SER A 88 22.66 -9.71 0.91
C SER A 88 21.40 -8.86 0.74
N TYR A 89 21.48 -7.55 0.99
CA TYR A 89 20.39 -6.62 0.73
C TYR A 89 19.98 -6.61 -0.74
N ARG A 90 20.94 -6.56 -1.67
CA ARG A 90 20.66 -6.59 -3.11
C ARG A 90 19.97 -7.89 -3.52
N GLU A 91 20.47 -9.03 -3.05
CA GLU A 91 19.85 -10.34 -3.29
C GLU A 91 18.40 -10.39 -2.79
N ILE A 92 18.13 -9.83 -1.60
CA ILE A 92 16.75 -9.70 -1.07
C ILE A 92 15.90 -8.83 -2.00
N CYS A 93 16.38 -7.68 -2.43
CA CYS A 93 15.62 -6.77 -3.29
C CYS A 93 15.30 -7.37 -4.66
N GLU A 94 16.13 -8.26 -5.18
CA GLU A 94 15.93 -8.92 -6.47
C GLU A 94 14.96 -10.11 -6.38
N ASN A 95 15.01 -10.87 -5.27
CA ASN A 95 14.31 -12.15 -5.16
C ASN A 95 13.08 -12.13 -4.24
N VAL A 96 12.96 -11.13 -3.36
CA VAL A 96 11.86 -11.01 -2.40
C VAL A 96 10.85 -9.98 -2.87
N SER A 97 9.64 -10.44 -3.17
CA SER A 97 8.51 -9.59 -3.57
C SER A 97 7.69 -9.11 -2.37
N ALA A 98 7.57 -9.95 -1.33
CA ALA A 98 6.79 -9.63 -0.15
C ALA A 98 7.36 -10.25 1.12
N VAL A 99 7.25 -9.51 2.22
CA VAL A 99 7.53 -10.00 3.58
C VAL A 99 6.24 -9.96 4.38
N HIS A 100 5.85 -11.10 4.91
CA HIS A 100 4.66 -11.31 5.71
C HIS A 100 5.07 -11.50 7.17
N GLU A 101 4.53 -10.67 8.05
CA GLU A 101 4.68 -10.87 9.49
C GLU A 101 3.59 -11.80 10.01
N THR A 102 3.85 -13.09 9.89
CA THR A 102 2.98 -14.15 10.40
C THR A 102 3.79 -15.41 10.57
N TYR A 103 3.21 -16.40 11.25
CA TYR A 103 3.87 -17.67 11.48
C TYR A 103 4.02 -18.46 10.19
N CYS A 104 5.13 -19.19 10.09
CA CYS A 104 5.35 -20.14 9.02
C CYS A 104 4.30 -21.25 9.08
N VAL A 105 3.72 -21.58 7.94
CA VAL A 105 2.63 -22.53 7.83
C VAL A 105 3.11 -23.78 7.13
N GLN A 106 2.91 -24.94 7.75
CA GLN A 106 3.19 -26.24 7.13
C GLN A 106 1.91 -27.06 7.10
N SER A 107 1.56 -27.56 5.91
CA SER A 107 0.45 -28.50 5.73
C SER A 107 0.97 -29.93 5.86
N GLU A 108 0.34 -30.73 6.70
CA GLU A 108 0.58 -32.17 6.75
C GLU A 108 -0.10 -32.85 5.55
N ALA A 109 0.69 -33.46 4.67
CA ALA A 109 0.22 -34.10 3.43
C ALA A 109 -0.88 -35.17 3.66
N ASN A 110 -0.89 -35.81 4.84
CA ASN A 110 -1.77 -36.94 5.13
C ASN A 110 -3.04 -36.57 5.91
N THR A 111 -3.09 -35.40 6.54
CA THR A 111 -4.17 -35.07 7.50
C THR A 111 -4.89 -33.77 7.19
N SER A 112 -4.43 -33.02 6.18
CA SER A 112 -4.90 -31.66 5.87
C SER A 112 -4.82 -30.70 7.07
N LYS A 113 -4.08 -31.07 8.13
CA LYS A 113 -3.86 -30.20 9.29
C LYS A 113 -2.81 -29.17 8.93
N VAL A 114 -3.10 -27.95 9.34
CA VAL A 114 -2.23 -26.79 9.19
C VAL A 114 -1.52 -26.55 10.52
N ASN A 115 -0.21 -26.73 10.53
CA ASN A 115 0.63 -26.47 11.70
C ASN A 115 1.40 -25.17 11.52
N PHE A 116 1.48 -24.38 12.60
CA PHE A 116 2.31 -23.19 12.65
C PHE A 116 3.70 -23.56 13.19
N LEU A 117 4.73 -23.32 12.38
CA LEU A 117 6.12 -23.54 12.75
C LEU A 117 6.60 -22.39 13.65
N LYS A 118 7.44 -22.75 14.63
CA LYS A 118 8.01 -21.79 15.60
C LYS A 118 9.34 -21.18 15.15
N ASP A 119 9.73 -21.40 13.91
CA ASP A 119 10.96 -20.86 13.33
C ASP A 119 10.94 -19.33 13.28
N VAL A 120 12.14 -18.74 13.18
CA VAL A 120 12.31 -17.28 13.03
C VAL A 120 11.59 -16.76 11.78
N GLY A 121 11.65 -17.54 10.71
CA GLY A 121 11.00 -17.27 9.45
C GLY A 121 11.20 -18.40 8.45
N CYS A 122 10.53 -18.29 7.32
CA CYS A 122 10.61 -19.24 6.21
C CYS A 122 10.43 -18.50 4.89
N TYR A 123 10.93 -19.11 3.83
CA TYR A 123 10.79 -18.64 2.46
C TYR A 123 9.96 -19.65 1.68
N LEU A 124 9.00 -19.17 0.91
CA LEU A 124 8.22 -20.01 0.02
C LEU A 124 8.87 -20.02 -1.35
N ASN A 125 9.58 -21.11 -1.64
CA ASN A 125 10.34 -21.28 -2.87
C ASN A 125 9.52 -20.97 -4.13
N GLY A 126 10.10 -20.19 -5.04
CA GLY A 126 9.47 -19.80 -6.30
C GLY A 126 8.37 -18.73 -6.20
N SER A 127 8.02 -18.28 -4.99
CA SER A 127 7.01 -17.22 -4.81
C SER A 127 7.60 -15.84 -4.52
N GLY A 128 8.85 -15.77 -4.06
CA GLY A 128 9.45 -14.53 -3.57
C GLY A 128 8.86 -14.06 -2.23
N TYR A 129 8.13 -14.91 -1.51
CA TYR A 129 7.46 -14.55 -0.26
C TYR A 129 8.27 -15.05 0.93
N VAL A 130 8.59 -14.13 1.83
CA VAL A 130 9.23 -14.42 3.11
C VAL A 130 8.20 -14.25 4.21
N PHE A 131 8.15 -15.19 5.13
CA PHE A 131 7.35 -15.10 6.35
C PHE A 131 8.30 -14.93 7.53
N LEU A 132 8.08 -13.89 8.32
CA LEU A 132 8.83 -13.63 9.54
C LEU A 132 7.88 -13.73 10.73
N ARG A 133 8.27 -14.51 11.73
CA ARG A 133 7.49 -14.65 12.96
C ARG A 133 7.32 -13.29 13.65
N PRO A 134 6.12 -12.89 14.09
CA PRO A 134 5.90 -11.62 14.79
C PRO A 134 6.72 -11.53 16.09
N LEU A 135 7.23 -10.34 16.44
CA LEU A 135 7.82 -10.11 17.76
C LEU A 135 6.71 -9.96 18.79
N ARG A 136 6.58 -10.94 19.69
CA ARG A 136 5.71 -10.84 20.88
C ARG A 136 6.58 -10.70 22.12
N SER A 137 6.04 -10.05 23.15
CA SER A 137 6.76 -9.75 24.40
C SER A 137 7.24 -11.00 25.17
N ASP A 138 6.71 -12.18 24.84
CA ASP A 138 7.06 -13.48 25.42
C ASP A 138 7.99 -14.33 24.54
N ASP A 139 8.35 -13.84 23.35
CA ASP A 139 9.12 -14.61 22.37
C ASP A 139 10.63 -14.50 22.57
N LYS A 140 11.31 -15.64 22.42
CA LYS A 140 12.79 -15.74 22.48
C LYS A 140 13.47 -15.27 21.18
N VAL A 141 12.71 -15.04 20.12
CA VAL A 141 13.22 -14.60 18.82
C VAL A 141 13.25 -13.08 18.84
N GLY A 142 14.44 -12.49 18.69
CA GLY A 142 14.64 -11.06 18.68
C GLY A 142 14.77 -10.47 17.28
N PHE A 143 14.87 -9.14 17.22
CA PHE A 143 15.13 -8.38 15.99
C PHE A 143 16.37 -8.89 15.24
N GLU A 144 17.49 -9.11 15.95
CA GLU A 144 18.74 -9.57 15.34
C GLU A 144 18.63 -10.98 14.75
N ASP A 145 17.81 -11.86 15.32
CA ASP A 145 17.59 -13.19 14.76
C ASP A 145 16.89 -13.10 13.40
N ARG A 146 15.92 -12.18 13.26
CA ARG A 146 15.21 -11.93 11.99
C ARG A 146 16.15 -11.32 10.95
N VAL A 147 17.02 -10.39 11.34
CA VAL A 147 18.08 -9.83 10.47
C VAL A 147 19.02 -10.94 10.00
N ALA A 148 19.52 -11.77 10.92
CA ALA A 148 20.43 -12.87 10.61
C ALA A 148 19.76 -13.91 9.70
N PHE A 149 18.48 -14.21 9.94
CA PHE A 149 17.68 -15.09 9.08
C PHE A 149 17.63 -14.57 7.64
N MET A 150 17.27 -13.30 7.44
CA MET A 150 17.17 -12.69 6.10
C MET A 150 18.52 -12.70 5.37
N ILE A 151 19.62 -12.38 6.06
CA ILE A 151 20.97 -12.44 5.49
C ILE A 151 21.34 -13.88 5.09
N ARG A 152 21.04 -14.84 5.95
CA ARG A 152 21.30 -16.27 5.67
C ARG A 152 20.49 -16.75 4.47
N LEU A 153 19.22 -16.36 4.38
CA LEU A 153 18.35 -16.69 3.26
C LEU A 153 18.88 -16.11 1.94
N ALA A 154 19.35 -14.87 1.96
CA ALA A 154 20.00 -14.25 0.81
C ALA A 154 21.24 -15.04 0.37
N LYS A 155 22.07 -15.48 1.32
CA LYS A 155 23.29 -16.24 1.06
C LYS A 155 23.04 -17.67 0.58
N SER A 156 21.89 -18.27 0.92
CA SER A 156 21.50 -19.58 0.40
C SER A 156 20.90 -19.51 -1.02
N GLY A 157 20.73 -18.31 -1.57
CA GLY A 157 20.20 -18.10 -2.91
C GLY A 157 18.71 -18.42 -3.04
N PHE A 158 17.94 -18.28 -1.94
CA PHE A 158 16.49 -18.51 -1.95
C PHE A 158 16.07 -19.91 -2.45
N ASN A 159 16.86 -20.92 -2.08
CA ASN A 159 16.58 -22.35 -2.35
C ASN A 159 16.09 -23.09 -1.10
#